data_AF-A0A3M1PM15-F1
#
_entry.id   AF-A0A3M1PM15-F1
#
_cell.length_a   1.000
_cell.length_b   1.000
_cell.length_c   1.000
_cell.angle_alpha   90.00
_cell.angle_beta   90.00
_cell.angle_gamma   90.00
#
_symmetry.space_group_name_H-M   'P 1'
#
loop_
_entity.id
_entity.type
_entity.pdbx_description
1 polymer ?
#
loop_
_entity_poly.entity_id
_entity_poly.type
_entity_poly.pdbx_seq_one_letter_code
_entity_poly.pdbx_strand_id
1 'polypeptide(L)' 'MQHFQLENDLCLAIDRQEFEIFYQPIVCITSNKIRGFEALTRWHHPRQG' A
#
# COMPACT_ATOMS: atom_id res chain seq x y z
N MET A 1 23.27 8.50 -4.72
CA MET A 1 23.28 8.01 -3.33
C MET A 1 21.88 7.77 -2.75
N GLN A 2 20.82 8.49 -3.16
CA GLN A 2 19.47 8.29 -2.60
C GLN A 2 18.74 7.01 -3.05
N HIS A 3 18.93 6.53 -4.29
CA HIS A 3 18.22 5.36 -4.82
C HIS A 3 18.52 4.06 -4.04
N PHE A 4 19.79 3.86 -3.70
CA PHE A 4 20.26 2.65 -3.00
C PHE A 4 19.73 2.56 -1.56
N GLN A 5 19.50 3.70 -0.92
CA GLN A 5 18.93 3.74 0.43
C GLN A 5 17.46 3.33 0.40
N LEU A 6 16.70 3.81 -0.58
CA LEU A 6 15.29 3.45 -0.74
C LEU A 6 15.11 1.95 -1.03
N GLU A 7 15.94 1.36 -1.89
CA GLU A 7 15.88 -0.08 -2.19
C GLU A 7 16.17 -0.94 -0.96
N ASN A 8 17.18 -0.55 -0.18
CA ASN A 8 17.50 -1.26 1.07
C ASN A 8 16.39 -1.08 2.11
N ASP A 9 15.87 0.14 2.27
CA ASP A 9 14.77 0.41 3.19
C ASP A 9 13.49 -0.35 2.77
N LEU A 10 13.20 -0.51 1.48
CA LEU A 10 12.09 -1.33 0.97
C LEU A 10 12.27 -2.82 1.30
N CYS A 11 13.46 -3.38 1.12
CA CYS A 11 13.75 -4.76 1.50
C CYS A 11 13.58 -4.97 3.01
N LEU A 12 14.07 -4.04 3.83
CA LEU A 12 13.93 -4.08 5.28
C LEU A 12 12.47 -3.87 5.73
N ALA A 13 11.69 -3.06 5.01
CA ALA A 13 10.28 -2.82 5.30
C ALA A 13 9.42 -4.08 5.23
N ILE A 14 9.80 -5.06 4.40
CA ILE A 14 9.13 -6.37 4.34
C ILE A 14 9.36 -7.14 5.65
N ASP A 15 10.60 -7.24 6.09
CA ASP A 15 10.98 -7.95 7.33
C ASP A 15 10.39 -7.27 8.57
N ARG A 16 10.34 -5.93 8.54
CA ARG A 16 9.77 -5.09 9.62
C ARG A 16 8.25 -4.98 9.61
N GLN A 17 7.57 -5.62 8.64
CA GLN A 17 6.12 -5.56 8.47
C GLN A 17 5.58 -4.11 8.38
N GLU A 18 6.32 -3.23 7.69
CA GLU A 18 5.95 -1.82 7.51
C GLU A 18 4.94 -1.63 6.37
N PHE A 19 4.57 -2.70 5.64
CA PHE A 19 3.56 -2.66 4.61
C PHE A 19 2.19 -3.11 5.14
N GLU A 20 1.18 -2.27 4.95
CA GLU A 20 -0.21 -2.57 5.23
C GLU A 20 -1.06 -2.60 3.94
N ILE A 21 -2.16 -3.34 3.98
CA ILE A 21 -3.11 -3.41 2.86
C ILE A 21 -4.39 -2.67 3.21
N PHE A 22 -4.75 -1.69 2.39
CA PHE A 22 -6.08 -1.08 2.41
C PHE A 22 -6.96 -1.69 1.33
N TYR A 23 -8.27 -1.68 1.59
CA TYR A 23 -9.27 -2.10 0.63
C TYR A 23 -10.10 -0.92 0.19
N GLN A 24 -10.01 -0.57 -1.10
CA GLN A 24 -10.86 0.45 -1.69
C GLN A 24 -12.06 -0.22 -2.39
N PRO A 25 -13.31 0.07 -2.01
CA PRO A 25 -14.47 -0.50 -2.68
C PRO A 25 -14.65 0.06 -4.09
N ILE A 26 -14.89 -0.82 -5.05
CA ILE A 26 -15.25 -0.47 -6.42
C ILE A 26 -16.77 -0.58 -6.54
N VAL A 27 -17.44 0.55 -6.76
CA VAL A 27 -18.91 0.62 -6.84
C VAL A 27 -19.39 0.73 -8.28
N CYS A 28 -20.48 0.05 -8.59
CA CYS A 28 -21.18 0.19 -9.86
C CYS A 28 -22.09 1.43 -9.80
N ILE A 29 -21.82 2.43 -10.63
CA ILE A 29 -22.54 3.73 -10.61
C ILE A 29 -24.05 3.56 -10.87
N THR A 30 -24.42 2.65 -11.77
CA THR A 30 -25.84 2.47 -12.18
C THR A 30 -26.67 1.71 -11.16
N SER A 31 -26.07 0.77 -10.42
CA SER A 31 -26.79 -0.06 -9.44
C SER A 31 -26.48 0.32 -7.98
N ASN A 32 -25.50 1.19 -7.77
CA ASN A 32 -24.93 1.58 -6.48
C ASN A 32 -24.49 0.40 -5.59
N LYS A 33 -24.19 -0.75 -6.20
CA LYS A 33 -23.70 -1.95 -5.52
C LYS A 33 -22.19 -2.05 -5.57
N ILE A 34 -21.60 -2.64 -4.53
CA ILE A 34 -20.18 -3.00 -4.51
C ILE A 34 -19.96 -4.12 -5.54
N ARG A 35 -19.05 -3.90 -6.48
CA ARG A 35 -18.63 -4.88 -7.49
C ARG A 35 -17.40 -5.67 -7.04
N GLY A 36 -16.59 -5.09 -6.17
CA GLY A 36 -15.38 -5.70 -5.62
C GLY A 36 -14.57 -4.71 -4.81
N PHE A 37 -13.34 -5.09 -4.47
CA PHE A 37 -12.39 -4.28 -3.72
C PHE A 37 -11.03 -4.32 -4.40
N GLU A 38 -10.35 -3.18 -4.42
CA GLU A 38 -8.95 -3.08 -4.79
C GLU A 38 -8.09 -3.16 -3.53
N ALA A 39 -7.10 -4.05 -3.52
CA ALA A 39 -6.12 -4.14 -2.45
C ALA A 39 -4.95 -3.19 -2.76
N LEU A 40 -4.79 -2.17 -1.93
CA LEU A 40 -3.79 -1.13 -2.09
C LEU A 40 -2.73 -1.29 -1.00
N THR A 41 -1.51 -1.64 -1.40
CA THR A 41 -0.37 -1.66 -0.48
C THR A 41 0.01 -0.23 -0.11
N ARG A 42 0.26 -0.01 1.19
CA ARG A 42 0.80 1.23 1.74
C ARG A 42 2.00 0.90 2.58
N TRP A 43 3.04 1.71 2.44
CA TRP A 43 4.24 1.60 3.26
C TRP A 43 4.16 2.65 4.35
N HIS A 44 4.09 2.23 5.60
CA HIS A 44 4.31 3.09 6.75
C HIS A 44 5.80 3.32 6.95
N HIS A 45 6.36 4.23 6.15
CA HIS A 45 7.77 4.54 6.30
C HIS A 45 8.00 5.30 7.61
N PRO A 46 8.79 4.79 8.58
CA PRO A 46 8.91 5.36 9.92
C PRO A 46 9.43 6.81 9.95
N ARG A 47 10.05 7.26 8.87
CA ARG A 47 10.55 8.64 8.68
C ARG A 47 9.85 9.47 7.60
N GLN A 48 9.01 8.87 6.75
CA GLN A 48 8.44 9.56 5.59
C GLN A 48 6.91 9.56 5.54
N GLY A 49 6.25 8.80 6.43
CA GLY A 49 4.79 8.81 6.58
C GLY A 49 4.10 8.04 5.48
#